data_AF-A0A5K1FYE7-F1
#
_entry.id   AF-A0A5K1FYE7-F1
#
_cell.length_a   1.000
_cell.length_b   1.000
_cell.length_c   1.000
_cell.angle_alpha   90.00
_cell.angle_beta   90.00
_cell.angle_gamma   90.00
#
_symmetry.space_group_name_H-M   'P 1'
#
loop_
_entity.id
_entity.type
_entity.pdbx_description
1 polymer ?
#
loop_
_entity_poly.entity_id
_entity_poly.type
_entity_poly.pdbx_seq_one_letter_code
_entity_poly.pdbx_strand_id
1 'polypeptide(L)'
;SDFVANTKRYVHMPKVMKARLEISSSINKIRERIGTIRSREDLDIQNIDKGEDPARESLLARRRRDACEENEQNDVVGLEKEINTLVKRLIEGETRRCVISVVGQAGLGKTVLARNVYNRVKSSFISAAWIHLSKLKTKEVLKELCTAVLSLPGDKIGQQNEEDMRASIQKELKEMKYLVVLDDVWTPEAWDAVRGALPDGNTVSRVLMTTRDVGVAKHADLQTDPYMLPLLNEKDSHELFRKNAFPTPPHSCPHELKSLATQIVQKSGGLPLALVNLGAILSKKEPTARTWKHVVAGLDWELNKGEIASILDLSFDYLTSDLKSCLLYCCAFPGNFEIRVRRLLRQWIAEGFVQKQGRRRLEEVAMDYLVESVERSLIQPCKRNSFGQIKSCRVHDVLLQMLVTTAEEQNFFRTHSAADGHHDLSNCRRLAVHHNCLQQRTQTLLRLTRSFISFQKSEAPTCYDLVENFKLLKVLDLEGVRGVKKLPNEIGDLVLLRYLGLRNTSIETLPRSIKQLHNLQTLDLRTSANVSLSPSKIPLKYFKAKHLKYMTSLRHLYFGNRRHENFNAMEVPDDFGAKGALKELQTLSYVKAGGWVGKGLPTMTSL
;
A
#
# COMPACT_ATOMS: atom_id res chain seq x y z
N SER A 1 -6.02 -40.88 38.97
CA SER A 1 -5.65 -41.52 37.69
C SER A 1 -4.39 -40.89 37.09
N ASP A 2 -3.39 -40.62 37.93
CA ASP A 2 -2.15 -39.90 37.59
C ASP A 2 -1.06 -40.80 36.99
N PHE A 3 -1.22 -42.13 37.13
CA PHE A 3 -0.28 -43.11 36.61
C PHE A 3 -0.26 -43.15 35.06
N VAL A 4 -1.42 -42.98 34.41
CA VAL A 4 -1.56 -42.95 32.94
C VAL A 4 -1.05 -41.63 32.34
N ALA A 5 -1.14 -40.53 33.08
CA ALA A 5 -0.61 -39.23 32.67
C ALA A 5 0.93 -39.19 32.80
N ASN A 6 1.49 -39.76 33.86
CA ASN A 6 2.94 -39.87 34.05
C ASN A 6 3.59 -40.84 33.07
N THR A 7 3.00 -42.00 32.80
CA THR A 7 3.55 -42.97 31.82
C THR A 7 3.60 -42.40 30.39
N LYS A 8 2.60 -41.61 29.95
CA LYS A 8 2.67 -40.89 28.67
C LYS A 8 3.82 -39.87 28.59
N ARG A 9 4.19 -39.24 29.72
CA ARG A 9 5.32 -38.30 29.82
C ARG A 9 6.67 -39.01 29.61
N TYR A 10 6.84 -40.20 30.21
CA TYR A 10 8.06 -40.99 30.08
C TYR A 10 8.22 -41.63 28.68
N VAL A 11 7.12 -42.01 28.04
CA VAL A 11 7.14 -42.59 26.67
C VAL A 11 7.52 -41.57 25.59
N HIS A 12 7.34 -40.27 25.82
CA HIS A 12 7.69 -39.20 24.86
C HIS A 12 9.05 -38.54 25.14
N MET A 13 9.64 -38.78 26.31
CA MET A 13 10.95 -38.23 26.70
C MET A 13 12.07 -38.54 25.70
N PRO A 14 12.20 -39.79 25.18
CA PRO A 14 13.25 -40.12 24.21
C PRO A 14 13.07 -39.40 22.87
N LYS A 15 11.83 -39.26 22.38
CA LYS A 15 11.52 -38.52 21.14
C LYS A 15 11.83 -37.03 21.29
N VAL A 16 11.51 -36.44 22.44
CA VAL A 16 11.81 -35.02 22.75
C VAL A 16 13.31 -34.80 22.87
N MET A 17 14.05 -35.70 23.52
CA MET A 17 15.52 -35.63 23.61
C MET A 17 16.17 -35.74 22.24
N LYS A 18 15.73 -36.69 21.40
CA LYS A 18 16.23 -36.82 20.02
C LYS A 18 15.99 -35.54 19.20
N ALA A 19 14.77 -34.98 19.25
CA ALA A 19 14.47 -33.71 18.57
C ALA A 19 15.33 -32.55 19.10
N ARG A 20 15.58 -32.47 20.42
CA ARG A 20 16.48 -31.45 21.01
C ARG A 20 17.92 -31.59 20.53
N LEU A 21 18.43 -32.82 20.41
CA LEU A 21 19.77 -33.08 19.88
C LEU A 21 19.88 -32.70 18.40
N GLU A 22 18.87 -33.04 17.59
CA GLU A 22 18.80 -32.64 16.16
C GLU A 22 18.77 -31.12 15.99
N ILE A 23 17.99 -30.41 16.81
CA ILE A 23 17.95 -28.94 16.84
C ILE A 23 19.30 -28.37 17.28
N SER A 24 19.91 -28.91 18.34
CA SER A 24 21.22 -28.47 18.84
C SER A 24 22.31 -28.63 17.78
N SER A 25 22.35 -29.78 17.11
CA SER A 25 23.26 -30.03 15.98
C SER A 25 23.04 -29.03 14.84
N SER A 26 21.78 -28.75 14.50
CA SER A 26 21.43 -27.77 13.46
C SER A 26 21.86 -26.35 13.85
N ILE A 27 21.68 -25.95 15.11
CA ILE A 27 22.14 -24.65 15.64
C ILE A 27 23.67 -24.55 15.56
N ASN A 28 24.39 -25.60 15.93
CA ASN A 28 25.86 -25.61 15.89
C ASN A 28 26.36 -25.47 14.44
N LYS A 29 25.78 -26.19 13.49
CA LYS A 29 26.10 -26.03 12.05
C LYS A 29 25.86 -24.61 11.54
N ILE A 30 24.78 -23.96 12.00
CA ILE A 30 24.49 -22.56 11.64
C ILE A 30 25.52 -21.63 12.28
N ARG A 31 25.89 -21.83 13.55
CA ARG A 31 26.92 -21.04 14.25
C ARG A 31 28.27 -21.15 13.58
N GLU A 32 28.68 -22.35 13.19
CA GLU A 32 29.91 -22.59 12.44
C GLU A 32 29.91 -21.82 11.12
N ARG A 33 28.83 -21.93 10.33
CA ARG A 33 28.69 -21.17 9.07
C ARG A 33 28.75 -19.66 9.28
N ILE A 34 28.08 -19.13 10.32
CA ILE A 34 28.13 -17.70 10.67
C ILE A 34 29.55 -17.30 11.05
N GLY A 35 30.25 -18.14 11.84
CA GLY A 35 31.66 -17.92 12.20
C GLY A 35 32.57 -17.83 10.98
N THR A 36 32.40 -18.73 10.00
CA THR A 36 33.19 -18.73 8.75
C THR A 36 32.91 -17.51 7.87
N ILE A 37 31.67 -17.00 7.88
CA ILE A 37 31.29 -15.78 7.14
C ILE A 37 31.90 -14.55 7.82
N ARG A 38 31.77 -14.43 9.14
CA ARG A 38 32.37 -13.31 9.90
C ARG A 38 33.89 -13.24 9.74
N SER A 39 34.57 -14.38 9.79
CA SER A 39 36.02 -14.43 9.55
C SER A 39 36.44 -14.03 8.13
N ARG A 40 35.50 -13.97 7.17
CA ARG A 40 35.72 -13.47 5.81
C ARG A 40 35.36 -11.99 5.65
N GLU A 41 34.42 -11.47 6.43
CA GLU A 41 33.97 -10.05 6.40
C GLU A 41 34.87 -9.11 7.21
N ASP A 42 35.54 -9.59 8.27
CA ASP A 42 36.49 -8.78 9.08
C ASP A 42 37.74 -8.30 8.30
N LEU A 43 37.91 -8.72 7.04
CA LEU A 43 39.00 -8.29 6.17
C LEU A 43 38.70 -7.03 5.33
N ASP A 44 37.47 -6.48 5.35
CA ASP A 44 37.12 -5.41 4.37
C ASP A 44 36.11 -4.33 4.82
N ILE A 45 35.77 -4.19 6.11
CA ILE A 45 34.80 -3.16 6.54
C ILE A 45 35.29 -2.37 7.77
N GLN A 46 35.70 -1.12 7.55
CA GLN A 46 35.79 -0.13 8.62
C GLN A 46 34.38 0.31 9.04
N ASN A 47 34.07 0.14 10.32
CA ASN A 47 32.81 0.55 10.93
C ASN A 47 32.57 2.06 10.76
N ILE A 48 31.53 2.44 10.01
CA ILE A 48 30.99 3.80 10.05
C ILE A 48 29.98 3.85 11.20
N ASP A 49 30.37 4.59 12.22
CA ASP A 49 29.62 4.90 13.43
C ASP A 49 28.21 5.45 13.10
N LYS A 50 27.15 4.81 13.60
CA LYS A 50 25.78 5.31 13.54
C LYS A 50 25.32 5.66 14.95
N GLY A 51 25.76 6.82 15.42
CA GLY A 51 25.16 7.51 16.55
C GLY A 51 23.88 8.22 16.13
N GLU A 52 22.73 7.56 16.20
CA GLU A 52 21.43 8.22 16.20
C GLU A 52 20.69 7.86 17.49
N ASP A 53 20.38 8.87 18.31
CA ASP A 53 19.65 8.72 19.58
C ASP A 53 18.16 8.41 19.32
N PRO A 54 17.67 7.20 19.65
CA PRO A 54 16.29 6.78 19.41
C PRO A 54 15.25 7.67 20.10
N ALA A 55 15.62 8.35 21.20
CA ALA A 55 14.72 9.23 21.93
C ALA A 55 14.46 10.55 21.19
N ARG A 56 15.49 11.08 20.51
CA ARG A 56 15.41 12.32 19.72
C ARG A 56 14.57 12.12 18.46
N GLU A 57 14.70 10.97 17.77
CA GLU A 57 13.84 10.63 16.63
C GLU A 57 12.35 10.48 17.03
N SER A 58 12.07 9.81 18.15
CA SER A 58 10.68 9.62 18.60
C SER A 58 9.98 10.93 19.01
N LEU A 59 10.72 11.91 19.54
CA LEU A 59 10.20 13.25 19.86
C LEU A 59 9.93 14.08 18.60
N LEU A 60 10.81 13.99 17.60
CA LEU A 60 10.65 14.66 16.31
C LEU A 60 9.48 14.08 15.51
N ALA A 61 9.32 12.75 15.47
CA ALA A 61 8.18 12.09 14.82
C ALA A 61 6.82 12.50 15.40
N ARG A 62 6.76 12.78 16.72
CA ARG A 62 5.52 13.19 17.39
C ARG A 62 5.09 14.61 17.04
N ARG A 63 6.03 15.58 17.01
CA ARG A 63 5.75 16.97 16.56
C ARG A 63 5.38 17.05 15.07
N ARG A 64 5.85 16.08 14.26
CA ARG A 64 5.62 16.02 12.81
C ARG A 64 4.25 15.47 12.42
N ARG A 65 3.69 14.54 13.22
CA ARG A 65 2.29 14.08 13.05
C ARG A 65 1.31 15.25 13.06
N ASP A 66 1.50 16.18 13.98
CA ASP A 66 0.65 17.37 14.13
C ASP A 66 0.82 18.33 12.94
N ALA A 67 2.02 18.47 12.36
CA ALA A 67 2.28 19.33 11.20
C ALA A 67 1.74 18.76 9.86
N CYS A 68 1.63 17.43 9.74
CA CYS A 68 1.08 16.77 8.55
C CYS A 68 -0.46 16.88 8.48
N GLU A 69 -1.11 17.38 9.53
CA GLU A 69 -2.55 17.61 9.60
C GLU A 69 -2.97 18.96 8.97
N GLU A 70 -2.06 19.92 8.79
CA GLU A 70 -2.41 21.31 8.42
C GLU A 70 -2.06 21.73 6.97
N ASN A 71 -1.10 21.12 6.25
CA ASN A 71 -0.42 21.83 5.15
C ASN A 71 -0.66 21.41 3.69
N GLU A 72 -1.49 20.42 3.35
CA GLU A 72 -1.54 19.93 1.95
C GLU A 72 -2.58 20.60 1.03
N GLN A 73 -3.42 21.52 1.53
CA GLN A 73 -4.56 21.99 0.73
C GLN A 73 -4.35 23.25 -0.09
N ASN A 74 -3.26 24.02 0.09
CA ASN A 74 -3.06 25.26 -0.68
C ASN A 74 -1.59 25.63 -1.03
N ASP A 75 -0.58 24.87 -0.60
CA ASP A 75 0.82 25.33 -0.75
C ASP A 75 1.53 24.72 -1.98
N VAL A 76 1.07 25.08 -3.18
CA VAL A 76 1.68 24.64 -4.43
C VAL A 76 2.52 25.78 -5.01
N VAL A 77 3.83 25.60 -5.04
CA VAL A 77 4.79 26.60 -5.54
C VAL A 77 4.84 26.59 -7.07
N GLY A 78 4.77 27.76 -7.70
CA GLY A 78 5.10 27.93 -9.12
C GLY A 78 4.11 27.35 -10.14
N LEU A 79 2.90 26.96 -9.72
CA LEU A 79 1.89 26.37 -10.63
C LEU A 79 0.66 27.26 -10.88
N GLU A 80 0.58 28.45 -10.28
CA GLU A 80 -0.64 29.27 -10.33
C GLU A 80 -0.97 29.75 -11.75
N LYS A 81 0.05 30.06 -12.56
CA LYS A 81 -0.12 30.46 -13.96
C LYS A 81 -0.69 29.31 -14.80
N GLU A 82 -0.13 28.12 -14.62
CA GLU A 82 -0.52 26.87 -15.30
C GLU A 82 -1.96 26.50 -14.93
N ILE A 83 -2.28 26.58 -13.63
CA ILE A 83 -3.63 26.33 -13.11
C ILE A 83 -4.62 27.29 -13.76
N ASN A 84 -4.36 28.61 -13.73
CA ASN A 84 -5.27 29.60 -14.31
C ASN A 84 -5.45 29.40 -15.82
N THR A 85 -4.39 29.01 -16.53
CA THR A 85 -4.46 28.71 -17.97
C THR A 85 -5.34 27.49 -18.26
N LEU A 86 -5.20 26.41 -17.50
CA LEU A 86 -6.00 25.20 -17.67
C LEU A 86 -7.46 25.39 -17.22
N VAL A 87 -7.68 26.14 -16.13
CA VAL A 87 -9.01 26.54 -15.67
C VAL A 87 -9.73 27.32 -16.77
N LYS A 88 -9.04 28.29 -17.38
CA LYS A 88 -9.56 29.06 -18.51
C LYS A 88 -9.96 28.14 -19.68
N ARG A 89 -9.07 27.24 -20.11
CA ARG A 89 -9.36 26.26 -21.19
C ARG A 89 -10.51 25.30 -20.87
N LEU A 90 -10.74 24.99 -19.59
CA LEU A 90 -11.83 24.08 -19.17
C LEU A 90 -13.18 24.78 -19.09
N ILE A 91 -13.20 26.04 -18.65
CA ILE A 91 -14.44 26.82 -18.48
C ILE A 91 -14.85 27.49 -19.79
N GLU A 92 -13.89 28.09 -20.49
CA GLU A 92 -14.09 28.74 -21.78
C GLU A 92 -13.88 27.72 -22.89
N GLY A 93 -14.76 27.70 -23.90
CA GLY A 93 -14.46 26.98 -25.12
C GLY A 93 -15.67 26.43 -25.84
N GLU A 94 -15.36 25.49 -26.74
CA GLU A 94 -16.27 24.95 -27.73
C GLU A 94 -17.44 24.18 -27.11
N THR A 95 -18.55 24.14 -27.85
CA THR A 95 -19.76 23.39 -27.50
C THR A 95 -19.49 21.89 -27.48
N ARG A 96 -18.63 21.41 -28.38
CA ARG A 96 -18.19 20.00 -28.43
C ARG A 96 -17.47 19.58 -27.16
N ARG A 97 -17.37 18.27 -26.97
CA ARG A 97 -16.52 17.66 -25.95
C ARG A 97 -15.04 17.78 -26.35
N CYS A 98 -14.27 18.55 -25.60
CA CYS A 98 -12.82 18.69 -25.80
C CYS A 98 -12.03 17.79 -24.83
N VAL A 99 -10.89 17.27 -25.30
CA VAL A 99 -9.90 16.62 -24.43
C VAL A 99 -8.72 17.56 -24.23
N ILE A 100 -8.52 18.01 -23.00
CA ILE A 100 -7.38 18.83 -22.61
C ILE A 100 -6.34 17.90 -22.00
N SER A 101 -5.21 17.74 -22.69
CA SER A 101 -4.14 16.85 -22.27
C SER A 101 -2.99 17.63 -21.63
N VAL A 102 -2.54 17.22 -20.45
CA VAL A 102 -1.33 17.72 -19.79
C VAL A 102 -0.21 16.69 -19.97
N VAL A 103 0.86 17.09 -20.65
CA VAL A 103 1.96 16.21 -21.04
C VAL A 103 3.26 16.65 -20.38
N GLY A 104 4.07 15.68 -19.97
CA GLY A 104 5.38 15.95 -19.37
C GLY A 104 6.00 14.70 -18.73
N GLN A 105 7.28 14.80 -18.37
CA GLN A 105 8.03 13.68 -17.78
C GLN A 105 7.50 13.25 -16.39
N ALA A 106 7.97 12.08 -15.91
CA ALA A 106 7.64 11.60 -14.57
C ALA A 106 8.12 12.58 -13.49
N GLY A 107 7.42 12.67 -12.36
CA GLY A 107 7.84 13.56 -11.25
C GLY A 107 7.65 15.07 -11.49
N LEU A 108 7.13 15.48 -12.65
CA LEU A 108 6.93 16.90 -13.00
C LEU A 108 5.72 17.56 -12.33
N GLY A 109 4.88 16.78 -11.63
CA GLY A 109 3.71 17.33 -10.92
C GLY A 109 2.42 17.39 -11.75
N LYS A 110 2.33 16.69 -12.90
CA LYS A 110 1.10 16.64 -13.73
C LYS A 110 -0.17 16.32 -12.94
N THR A 111 -0.14 15.29 -12.11
CA THR A 111 -1.27 14.88 -11.25
C THR A 111 -1.58 15.94 -10.18
N VAL A 112 -0.57 16.66 -9.67
CA VAL A 112 -0.76 17.77 -8.72
C VAL A 112 -1.46 18.93 -9.43
N LEU A 113 -1.01 19.29 -10.63
CA LEU A 113 -1.64 20.33 -11.45
C LEU A 113 -3.09 19.97 -11.77
N ALA A 114 -3.35 18.76 -12.29
CA ALA A 114 -4.70 18.31 -12.62
C ALA A 114 -5.62 18.31 -11.39
N ARG A 115 -5.11 17.97 -10.21
CA ARG A 115 -5.90 17.95 -8.96
C ARG A 115 -6.30 19.35 -8.53
N ASN A 116 -5.38 20.29 -8.61
CA ASN A 116 -5.64 21.70 -8.30
C ASN A 116 -6.65 22.32 -9.27
N VAL A 117 -6.51 22.03 -10.56
CA VAL A 117 -7.46 22.46 -11.59
C VAL A 117 -8.83 21.86 -11.35
N TYR A 118 -8.92 20.53 -11.18
CA TYR A 118 -10.17 19.82 -10.90
C TYR A 118 -10.90 20.39 -9.68
N ASN A 119 -10.19 20.60 -8.57
CA ASN A 119 -10.80 21.13 -7.35
C ASN A 119 -11.37 22.55 -7.53
N ARG A 120 -10.76 23.39 -8.38
CA ARG A 120 -11.24 24.74 -8.70
C ARG A 120 -12.48 24.73 -9.62
N VAL A 121 -12.57 23.79 -10.56
CA VAL A 121 -13.61 23.81 -11.60
C VAL A 121 -14.75 22.82 -11.38
N LYS A 122 -14.60 21.81 -10.51
CA LYS A 122 -15.59 20.72 -10.37
C LYS A 122 -17.02 21.19 -10.09
N SER A 123 -17.19 22.31 -9.38
CA SER A 123 -18.52 22.89 -9.08
C SER A 123 -19.21 23.50 -10.29
N SER A 124 -18.47 23.77 -11.38
CA SER A 124 -18.99 24.31 -12.64
C SER A 124 -19.52 23.22 -13.58
N PHE A 125 -19.47 21.95 -13.16
CA PHE A 125 -19.95 20.77 -13.90
C PHE A 125 -21.00 20.04 -13.06
N ILE A 126 -22.02 19.49 -13.73
CA ILE A 126 -23.11 18.76 -13.05
C ILE A 126 -22.60 17.39 -12.57
N SER A 127 -21.77 16.75 -13.40
CA SER A 127 -21.10 15.48 -13.06
C SER A 127 -19.59 15.64 -13.17
N ALA A 128 -18.87 15.25 -12.13
CA ALA A 128 -17.42 15.33 -12.08
C ALA A 128 -16.86 14.00 -11.58
N ALA A 129 -16.02 13.36 -12.39
CA ALA A 129 -15.41 12.08 -12.07
C ALA A 129 -13.89 12.16 -12.23
N TRP A 130 -13.18 11.47 -11.34
CA TRP A 130 -11.74 11.29 -11.43
C TRP A 130 -11.43 9.80 -11.44
N ILE A 131 -10.78 9.34 -12.49
CA ILE A 131 -10.25 7.99 -12.57
C ILE A 131 -8.75 8.01 -12.88
N HIS A 132 -8.07 6.95 -12.46
CA HIS A 132 -6.63 6.81 -12.65
C HIS A 132 -6.40 5.58 -13.51
N LEU A 133 -5.80 5.75 -14.69
CA LEU A 133 -5.64 4.70 -15.68
C LEU A 133 -4.25 4.08 -15.55
N SER A 134 -4.11 2.93 -14.90
CA SER A 134 -2.88 2.14 -15.03
C SER A 134 -2.95 1.21 -16.26
N LYS A 135 -1.99 0.29 -16.43
CA LYS A 135 -1.97 -0.76 -17.49
C LYS A 135 -3.12 -1.80 -17.32
N LEU A 136 -4.33 -1.33 -17.08
CA LEU A 136 -5.53 -2.12 -16.85
C LEU A 136 -6.19 -2.49 -18.18
N LYS A 137 -6.90 -3.61 -18.18
CA LYS A 137 -7.74 -4.02 -19.32
C LYS A 137 -8.96 -3.11 -19.42
N THR A 138 -9.48 -2.93 -20.64
CA THR A 138 -10.68 -2.12 -20.98
C THR A 138 -11.84 -2.31 -19.98
N LYS A 139 -12.21 -3.55 -19.68
CA LYS A 139 -13.28 -3.86 -18.72
C LYS A 139 -13.05 -3.29 -17.32
N GLU A 140 -11.80 -3.26 -16.85
CA GLU A 140 -11.47 -2.75 -15.51
C GLU A 140 -11.56 -1.23 -15.45
N VAL A 141 -11.08 -0.57 -16.50
CA VAL A 141 -11.20 0.88 -16.67
C VAL A 141 -12.67 1.31 -16.72
N LEU A 142 -13.51 0.62 -17.50
CA LEU A 142 -14.95 0.89 -17.57
C LEU A 142 -15.64 0.68 -16.22
N LYS A 143 -15.22 -0.31 -15.42
CA LYS A 143 -15.73 -0.53 -14.06
C LYS A 143 -15.40 0.63 -13.13
N GLU A 144 -14.18 1.14 -13.18
CA GLU A 144 -13.78 2.30 -12.39
C GLU A 144 -14.56 3.54 -12.81
N LEU A 145 -14.72 3.76 -14.11
CA LEU A 145 -15.50 4.88 -14.64
C LEU A 145 -16.98 4.79 -14.25
N CYS A 146 -17.62 3.62 -14.38
CA CYS A 146 -18.99 3.39 -13.91
C CYS A 146 -19.11 3.69 -12.40
N THR A 147 -18.13 3.26 -11.60
CA THR A 147 -18.12 3.50 -10.15
C THR A 147 -18.01 4.99 -9.84
N ALA A 148 -17.18 5.72 -10.59
CA ALA A 148 -16.95 7.15 -10.41
C ALA A 148 -18.12 8.02 -10.91
N VAL A 149 -18.70 7.69 -12.06
CA VAL A 149 -19.79 8.47 -12.69
C VAL A 149 -21.14 8.15 -12.06
N LEU A 150 -21.49 6.87 -11.91
CA LEU A 150 -22.82 6.44 -11.46
C LEU A 150 -22.93 6.39 -9.93
N SER A 151 -21.83 6.64 -9.21
CA SER A 151 -21.72 6.43 -7.76
C SER A 151 -22.14 5.01 -7.32
N LEU A 152 -22.07 4.04 -8.23
CA LEU A 152 -22.56 2.68 -8.00
C LEU A 152 -21.51 1.77 -7.35
N PRO A 153 -21.95 0.74 -6.60
CA PRO A 153 -21.09 -0.35 -6.19
C PRO A 153 -20.39 -1.10 -7.33
N GLY A 154 -19.05 -1.19 -7.29
CA GLY A 154 -18.26 -2.03 -8.21
C GLY A 154 -18.70 -3.51 -8.31
N ASP A 155 -19.42 -4.03 -7.30
CA ASP A 155 -19.95 -5.40 -7.31
C ASP A 155 -21.18 -5.59 -8.21
N LYS A 156 -22.01 -4.56 -8.43
CA LYS A 156 -23.15 -4.63 -9.37
C LYS A 156 -22.68 -4.52 -10.83
N ILE A 157 -21.62 -3.75 -11.07
CA ILE A 157 -20.98 -3.57 -12.39
C ILE A 157 -20.14 -4.81 -12.74
N GLY A 158 -19.76 -5.62 -11.74
CA GLY A 158 -18.92 -6.80 -11.90
C GLY A 158 -19.37 -7.80 -12.96
N GLN A 159 -20.69 -7.96 -13.12
CA GLN A 159 -21.36 -8.94 -13.99
C GLN A 159 -21.77 -8.39 -15.37
N GLN A 160 -21.76 -7.07 -15.56
CA GLN A 160 -22.12 -6.47 -16.85
C GLN A 160 -21.06 -6.76 -17.92
N ASN A 161 -21.51 -6.84 -19.18
CA ASN A 161 -20.59 -6.84 -20.32
C ASN A 161 -20.04 -5.40 -20.53
N GLU A 162 -19.05 -5.24 -21.41
CA GLU A 162 -18.45 -3.91 -21.64
C GLU A 162 -19.42 -2.93 -22.31
N GLU A 163 -20.34 -3.42 -23.14
CA GLU A 163 -21.33 -2.62 -23.87
C GLU A 163 -22.38 -2.02 -22.92
N ASP A 164 -22.91 -2.82 -22.00
CA ASP A 164 -23.85 -2.41 -20.96
C ASP A 164 -23.23 -1.34 -20.06
N MET A 165 -21.94 -1.47 -19.73
CA MET A 165 -21.21 -0.46 -18.96
C MET A 165 -21.13 0.86 -19.74
N ARG A 166 -20.74 0.81 -21.02
CA ARG A 166 -20.71 1.99 -21.88
C ARG A 166 -22.09 2.63 -21.99
N ALA A 167 -23.13 1.84 -22.27
CA ALA A 167 -24.49 2.32 -22.39
C ALA A 167 -25.00 2.97 -21.10
N SER A 168 -24.65 2.41 -19.93
CA SER A 168 -25.02 2.97 -18.63
C SER A 168 -24.34 4.32 -18.38
N ILE A 169 -23.04 4.45 -18.67
CA ILE A 169 -22.30 5.71 -18.55
C ILE A 169 -22.86 6.73 -19.54
N GLN A 170 -23.05 6.35 -20.79
CA GLN A 170 -23.60 7.23 -21.83
C GLN A 170 -24.98 7.75 -21.43
N LYS A 171 -25.87 6.89 -20.92
CA LYS A 171 -27.22 7.28 -20.49
C LYS A 171 -27.18 8.35 -19.40
N GLU A 172 -26.30 8.20 -18.42
CA GLU A 172 -26.14 9.19 -17.35
C GLU A 172 -25.57 10.52 -17.86
N LEU A 173 -24.63 10.46 -18.82
CA LEU A 173 -23.90 11.63 -19.30
C LEU A 173 -24.53 12.33 -20.51
N LYS A 174 -25.53 11.73 -21.18
CA LYS A 174 -26.04 12.12 -22.52
C LYS A 174 -26.51 13.59 -22.61
N GLU A 175 -26.96 14.16 -21.50
CA GLU A 175 -27.48 15.53 -21.42
C GLU A 175 -26.82 16.34 -20.30
N MET A 176 -25.77 15.80 -19.69
CA MET A 176 -25.07 16.45 -18.59
C MET A 176 -23.85 17.20 -19.10
N LYS A 177 -23.60 18.38 -18.53
CA LYS A 177 -22.28 19.02 -18.58
C LYS A 177 -21.37 18.30 -17.60
N TYR A 178 -20.40 17.53 -18.11
CA TYR A 178 -19.54 16.70 -17.27
C TYR A 178 -18.05 17.03 -17.41
N LEU A 179 -17.30 16.72 -16.34
CA LEU A 179 -15.84 16.72 -16.31
C LEU A 179 -15.33 15.34 -15.90
N VAL A 180 -14.55 14.69 -16.78
CA VAL A 180 -13.87 13.43 -16.45
C VAL A 180 -12.36 13.66 -16.46
N VAL A 181 -11.70 13.40 -15.34
CA VAL A 181 -10.24 13.40 -15.24
C VAL A 181 -9.71 11.98 -15.45
N LEU A 182 -8.83 11.83 -16.44
CA LEU A 182 -8.10 10.61 -16.75
C LEU A 182 -6.63 10.80 -16.35
N ASP A 183 -6.27 10.30 -15.18
CA ASP A 183 -4.94 10.49 -14.62
C ASP A 183 -3.98 9.35 -15.04
N ASP A 184 -2.80 9.73 -15.53
CA ASP A 184 -1.66 8.91 -15.96
C ASP A 184 -1.96 7.93 -17.10
N VAL A 185 -2.43 8.41 -18.26
CA VAL A 185 -2.76 7.55 -19.42
C VAL A 185 -1.51 7.12 -20.17
N TRP A 186 -1.30 5.80 -20.30
CA TRP A 186 -0.09 5.22 -20.88
C TRP A 186 -0.18 4.94 -22.38
N THR A 187 -1.34 4.56 -22.90
CA THR A 187 -1.46 4.09 -24.29
C THR A 187 -2.72 4.64 -24.99
N PRO A 188 -2.71 4.75 -26.34
CA PRO A 188 -3.87 5.16 -27.13
C PRO A 188 -5.10 4.27 -26.90
N GLU A 189 -4.88 2.96 -26.72
CA GLU A 189 -5.95 1.98 -26.52
C GLU A 189 -6.68 2.20 -25.19
N ALA A 190 -5.96 2.65 -24.15
CA ALA A 190 -6.57 2.98 -22.85
C ALA A 190 -7.54 4.16 -22.96
N TRP A 191 -7.24 5.12 -23.84
CA TRP A 191 -8.18 6.19 -24.17
C TRP A 191 -9.35 5.68 -25.00
N ASP A 192 -9.11 4.89 -26.05
CA ASP A 192 -10.17 4.38 -26.92
C ASP A 192 -11.17 3.49 -26.18
N ALA A 193 -10.69 2.74 -25.18
CA ALA A 193 -11.51 1.98 -24.23
C ALA A 193 -12.58 2.85 -23.54
N VAL A 194 -12.22 4.09 -23.17
CA VAL A 194 -13.07 5.05 -22.45
C VAL A 194 -13.82 5.97 -23.41
N ARG A 195 -13.23 6.32 -24.56
CA ARG A 195 -13.77 7.25 -25.55
C ARG A 195 -15.21 6.88 -25.90
N GLY A 196 -15.48 5.60 -26.17
CA GLY A 196 -16.80 5.10 -26.51
C GLY A 196 -17.84 5.19 -25.39
N ALA A 197 -17.46 5.41 -24.13
CA ALA A 197 -18.39 5.59 -23.01
C ALA A 197 -18.81 7.05 -22.78
N LEU A 198 -18.06 8.00 -23.33
CA LEU A 198 -18.21 9.43 -23.05
C LEU A 198 -18.94 10.12 -24.21
N PRO A 199 -20.21 10.52 -24.05
CA PRO A 199 -20.99 11.10 -25.14
C PRO A 199 -20.50 12.50 -25.50
N ASP A 200 -20.48 12.80 -26.79
CA ASP A 200 -20.26 14.14 -27.33
C ASP A 200 -21.61 14.73 -27.75
N GLY A 201 -22.32 15.29 -26.77
CA GLY A 201 -23.67 15.84 -26.95
C GLY A 201 -23.71 17.34 -27.16
N ASN A 202 -22.58 17.99 -27.46
CA ASN A 202 -22.42 19.45 -27.47
C ASN A 202 -22.81 20.15 -26.15
N THR A 203 -22.67 19.45 -25.02
CA THR A 203 -23.02 19.95 -23.67
C THR A 203 -21.89 20.71 -22.98
N VAL A 204 -20.88 21.16 -23.74
CA VAL A 204 -19.67 21.82 -23.20
C VAL A 204 -18.91 20.92 -22.21
N SER A 205 -19.01 19.61 -22.41
CA SER A 205 -18.33 18.61 -21.57
C SER A 205 -16.83 18.62 -21.81
N ARG A 206 -16.05 18.21 -20.80
CA ARG A 206 -14.59 18.25 -20.84
C ARG A 206 -13.98 16.96 -20.32
N VAL A 207 -12.87 16.57 -20.93
CA VAL A 207 -12.00 15.52 -20.41
C VAL A 207 -10.64 16.13 -20.14
N LEU A 208 -10.14 15.98 -18.91
CA LEU A 208 -8.79 16.38 -18.54
C LEU A 208 -7.92 15.12 -18.47
N MET A 209 -6.92 15.02 -19.32
CA MET A 209 -6.01 13.87 -19.38
C MET A 209 -4.63 14.26 -18.88
N THR A 210 -3.98 13.42 -18.08
CA THR A 210 -2.53 13.53 -17.82
C THR A 210 -1.81 12.36 -18.48
N THR A 211 -0.72 12.61 -19.20
CA THR A 211 0.07 11.56 -19.85
C THR A 211 1.55 11.95 -19.92
N ARG A 212 2.41 10.97 -20.18
CA ARG A 212 3.84 11.18 -20.46
C ARG A 212 4.12 11.22 -21.96
N ASP A 213 3.17 10.79 -22.78
CA ASP A 213 3.34 10.61 -24.21
C ASP A 213 2.51 11.63 -25.00
N VAL A 214 3.19 12.42 -25.82
CA VAL A 214 2.56 13.39 -26.73
C VAL A 214 1.68 12.68 -27.78
N GLY A 215 2.07 11.47 -28.21
CA GLY A 215 1.31 10.66 -29.15
C GLY A 215 -0.07 10.29 -28.61
N VAL A 216 -0.15 9.88 -27.34
CA VAL A 216 -1.41 9.61 -26.64
C VAL A 216 -2.28 10.87 -26.58
N ALA A 217 -1.69 12.02 -26.25
CA ALA A 217 -2.42 13.28 -26.18
C ALA A 217 -3.01 13.70 -27.53
N LYS A 218 -2.24 13.58 -28.62
CA LYS A 218 -2.70 13.90 -29.98
C LYS A 218 -3.74 12.90 -30.50
N HIS A 219 -3.59 11.62 -30.16
CA HIS A 219 -4.60 10.60 -30.47
C HIS A 219 -5.93 10.86 -29.76
N ALA A 220 -5.87 11.47 -28.57
CA ALA A 220 -7.06 11.75 -27.79
C ALA A 220 -7.95 12.84 -28.40
N ASP A 221 -7.34 13.93 -28.86
CA ASP A 221 -8.01 15.02 -29.56
C ASP A 221 -7.02 15.75 -30.49
N LEU A 222 -7.24 15.62 -31.80
CA LEU A 222 -6.37 16.24 -32.82
C LEU A 222 -6.58 17.76 -32.93
N GLN A 223 -7.71 18.29 -32.43
CA GLN A 223 -8.05 19.71 -32.54
C GLN A 223 -7.64 20.52 -31.31
N THR A 224 -7.17 19.86 -30.26
CA THR A 224 -6.78 20.53 -29.01
C THR A 224 -5.31 20.29 -28.73
N ASP A 225 -4.53 21.38 -28.76
CA ASP A 225 -3.09 21.31 -28.49
C ASP A 225 -2.81 20.86 -27.05
N PRO A 226 -1.99 19.80 -26.87
CA PRO A 226 -1.57 19.35 -25.56
C PRO A 226 -0.83 20.46 -24.79
N TYR A 227 -1.14 20.59 -23.51
CA TYR A 227 -0.41 21.48 -22.60
C TYR A 227 0.88 20.80 -22.15
N MET A 228 2.00 21.24 -22.71
CA MET A 228 3.33 20.82 -22.27
C MET A 228 3.64 21.48 -20.93
N LEU A 229 3.68 20.69 -19.85
CA LEU A 229 4.03 21.20 -18.52
C LEU A 229 5.53 21.53 -18.50
N PRO A 230 5.94 22.78 -18.24
CA PRO A 230 7.35 23.13 -18.13
C PRO A 230 7.97 22.60 -16.81
N LEU A 231 9.30 22.56 -16.79
CA LEU A 231 10.08 22.46 -15.55
C LEU A 231 9.90 23.73 -14.71
N LEU A 232 10.15 23.62 -13.40
CA LEU A 232 10.13 24.79 -12.54
C LEU A 232 11.26 25.74 -12.92
N ASN A 233 10.98 27.04 -12.92
CA ASN A 233 12.02 28.05 -13.06
C ASN A 233 12.92 28.05 -11.81
N GLU A 234 14.07 28.72 -11.90
CA GLU A 234 15.06 28.76 -10.82
C GLU A 234 14.47 29.31 -9.51
N LYS A 235 13.66 30.38 -9.59
CA LYS A 235 13.04 31.01 -8.42
C LYS A 235 12.09 30.05 -7.69
N ASP A 236 11.17 29.43 -8.41
CA ASP A 236 10.19 28.51 -7.86
C ASP A 236 10.85 27.20 -7.39
N SER A 237 11.92 26.76 -8.07
CA SER A 237 12.73 25.61 -7.65
C SER A 237 13.42 25.87 -6.31
N HIS A 238 14.00 27.06 -6.15
CA HIS A 238 14.60 27.50 -4.88
C HIS A 238 13.57 27.61 -3.77
N GLU A 239 12.39 28.16 -4.05
CA GLU A 239 11.30 28.27 -3.06
C GLU A 239 10.81 26.88 -2.64
N LEU A 240 10.56 25.99 -3.59
CA LEU A 240 10.11 24.62 -3.33
C LEU A 240 11.15 23.84 -2.51
N PHE A 241 12.42 23.88 -2.91
CA PHE A 241 13.49 23.24 -2.15
C PHE A 241 13.59 23.80 -0.72
N ARG A 242 13.55 25.13 -0.58
CA ARG A 242 13.64 25.81 0.72
C ARG A 242 12.52 25.40 1.68
N LYS A 243 11.27 25.34 1.21
CA LYS A 243 10.12 24.89 2.02
C LYS A 243 10.30 23.46 2.52
N ASN A 244 10.87 22.58 1.69
CA ASN A 244 11.07 21.16 2.03
C ASN A 244 12.33 20.92 2.89
N ALA A 245 13.42 21.64 2.63
CA ALA A 245 14.67 21.52 3.38
C ALA A 245 14.59 22.17 4.77
N PHE A 246 13.79 23.23 4.93
CA PHE A 246 13.63 23.97 6.17
C PHE A 246 12.14 24.04 6.53
N PRO A 247 11.53 22.97 7.07
CA PRO A 247 10.08 22.89 7.25
C PRO A 247 9.53 23.84 8.33
N THR A 248 10.36 24.39 9.21
CA THR A 248 9.94 25.35 10.23
C THR A 248 10.01 26.79 9.69
N PRO A 249 8.92 27.59 9.79
CA PRO A 249 8.95 29.02 9.47
C PRO A 249 10.08 29.72 10.24
N PRO A 250 10.83 30.65 9.62
CA PRO A 250 10.57 31.34 8.34
C PRO A 250 11.12 30.62 7.10
N HIS A 251 11.40 29.31 7.19
CA HIS A 251 12.00 28.49 6.14
C HIS A 251 13.38 29.01 5.66
N SER A 252 14.05 29.88 6.41
CA SER A 252 15.24 30.60 5.94
C SER A 252 16.46 29.67 5.81
N CYS A 253 17.08 29.66 4.62
CA CYS A 253 18.35 28.99 4.40
C CYS A 253 19.51 29.79 5.04
N PRO A 254 20.30 29.20 5.94
CA PRO A 254 21.51 29.81 6.50
C PRO A 254 22.48 30.28 5.40
N HIS A 255 23.18 31.39 5.64
CA HIS A 255 24.05 32.00 4.64
C HIS A 255 25.13 31.04 4.12
N GLU A 256 25.70 30.23 5.00
CA GLU A 256 26.72 29.21 4.69
C GLU A 256 26.22 28.09 3.77
N LEU A 257 24.91 27.83 3.77
CA LEU A 257 24.30 26.78 2.96
C LEU A 257 23.73 27.28 1.65
N LYS A 258 23.63 28.59 1.43
CA LYS A 258 23.04 29.17 0.21
C LYS A 258 23.73 28.67 -1.06
N SER A 259 25.06 28.65 -1.08
CA SER A 259 25.82 28.18 -2.25
C SER A 259 25.57 26.69 -2.54
N LEU A 260 25.52 25.85 -1.50
CA LEU A 260 25.21 24.43 -1.63
C LEU A 260 23.75 24.22 -2.05
N ALA A 261 22.81 24.98 -1.51
CA ALA A 261 21.40 24.96 -1.91
C ALA A 261 21.24 25.28 -3.40
N THR A 262 21.95 26.29 -3.91
CA THR A 262 21.98 26.61 -5.34
C THR A 262 22.55 25.47 -6.18
N GLN A 263 23.65 24.84 -5.74
CA GLN A 263 24.19 23.68 -6.45
C GLN A 263 23.20 22.51 -6.50
N ILE A 264 22.49 22.24 -5.39
CA ILE A 264 21.49 21.17 -5.32
C ILE A 264 20.31 21.47 -6.25
N VAL A 265 19.80 22.71 -6.23
CA VAL A 265 18.72 23.14 -7.13
C VAL A 265 19.15 23.02 -8.59
N GLN A 266 20.36 23.45 -8.94
CA GLN A 266 20.90 23.30 -10.30
C GLN A 266 21.01 21.83 -10.72
N LYS A 267 21.54 20.97 -9.85
CA LYS A 267 21.64 19.52 -10.11
C LYS A 267 20.28 18.82 -10.24
N SER A 268 19.22 19.37 -9.66
CA SER A 268 17.86 18.80 -9.75
C SER A 268 17.17 19.03 -11.10
N GLY A 269 17.75 19.87 -11.98
CA GLY A 269 17.19 20.17 -13.30
C GLY A 269 15.82 20.86 -13.27
N GLY A 270 15.40 21.45 -12.13
CA GLY A 270 14.08 22.07 -11.98
C GLY A 270 12.92 21.07 -11.87
N LEU A 271 13.21 19.80 -11.57
CA LEU A 271 12.18 18.79 -11.38
C LEU A 271 11.60 18.86 -9.94
N PRO A 272 10.28 19.05 -9.78
CA PRO A 272 9.65 19.14 -8.46
C PRO A 272 9.93 17.94 -7.55
N LEU A 273 9.79 16.72 -8.05
CA LEU A 273 9.99 15.51 -7.25
C LEU A 273 11.43 15.39 -6.74
N ALA A 274 12.42 15.77 -7.56
CA ALA A 274 13.83 15.80 -7.17
C ALA A 274 14.07 16.79 -6.02
N LEU A 275 13.58 18.02 -6.18
CA LEU A 275 13.72 19.10 -5.19
C LEU A 275 13.08 18.73 -3.85
N VAL A 276 11.87 18.15 -3.89
CA VAL A 276 11.15 17.73 -2.69
C VAL A 276 11.90 16.59 -1.98
N ASN A 277 12.35 15.56 -2.72
CA ASN A 277 13.11 14.45 -2.14
C ASN A 277 14.42 14.92 -1.48
N LEU A 278 15.22 15.72 -2.20
CA LEU A 278 16.50 16.23 -1.68
C LEU A 278 16.28 17.14 -0.47
N GLY A 279 15.27 18.02 -0.52
CA GLY A 279 14.86 18.83 0.63
C GLY A 279 14.47 17.96 1.83
N ALA A 280 13.68 16.90 1.61
CA ALA A 280 13.25 16.01 2.66
C ALA A 280 14.37 15.16 3.28
N ILE A 281 15.40 14.79 2.51
CA ILE A 281 16.61 14.15 3.06
C ILE A 281 17.36 15.13 3.97
N LEU A 282 17.59 16.34 3.48
CA LEU A 282 18.42 17.34 4.17
C LEU A 282 17.74 17.92 5.42
N SER A 283 16.41 18.00 5.44
CA SER A 283 15.65 18.47 6.61
C SER A 283 15.81 17.56 7.84
N LYS A 284 16.24 16.31 7.64
CA LYS A 284 16.52 15.33 8.70
C LYS A 284 17.96 15.33 9.16
N LYS A 285 18.84 16.06 8.48
CA LYS A 285 20.25 16.16 8.81
C LYS A 285 20.54 17.51 9.48
N GLU A 286 21.66 17.56 10.20
CA GLU A 286 22.10 18.84 10.74
C GLU A 286 22.40 19.81 9.57
N PRO A 287 21.91 21.05 9.62
CA PRO A 287 22.08 22.03 8.56
C PRO A 287 23.51 22.59 8.60
N THR A 288 24.50 21.74 8.31
CA THR A 288 25.92 22.10 8.27
C THR A 288 26.48 21.90 6.86
N ALA A 289 27.44 22.74 6.49
CA ALA A 289 28.07 22.67 5.17
C ALA A 289 28.76 21.31 4.92
N ARG A 290 29.29 20.65 5.97
CA ARG A 290 29.92 19.33 5.86
C ARG A 290 28.91 18.26 5.44
N THR A 291 27.77 18.20 6.13
CA THR A 291 26.74 17.19 5.85
C THR A 291 26.12 17.40 4.47
N TRP A 292 25.85 18.66 4.09
CA TRP A 292 25.29 18.97 2.77
C TRP A 292 26.28 18.69 1.63
N LYS A 293 27.58 19.00 1.81
CA LYS A 293 28.62 18.63 0.83
C LYS A 293 28.69 17.13 0.58
N HIS A 294 28.53 16.31 1.62
CA HIS A 294 28.50 14.86 1.47
C HIS A 294 27.31 14.39 0.60
N VAL A 295 26.13 14.98 0.80
CA VAL A 295 24.95 14.67 -0.04
C VAL A 295 25.18 15.14 -1.48
N VAL A 296 25.75 16.33 -1.67
CA VAL A 296 26.07 16.87 -3.02
C VAL A 296 27.08 16.00 -3.77
N ALA A 297 28.10 15.48 -3.08
CA ALA A 297 29.09 14.56 -3.66
C ALA A 297 28.46 13.20 -4.03
N GLY A 298 27.49 12.74 -3.24
CA GLY A 298 26.68 11.55 -3.57
C GLY A 298 25.85 11.70 -4.85
N LEU A 299 25.56 12.93 -5.30
CA LEU A 299 24.84 13.17 -6.56
C LEU A 299 25.76 13.10 -7.80
N ASP A 300 27.08 13.27 -7.64
CA ASP A 300 28.02 13.37 -8.77
C ASP A 300 28.31 12.02 -9.47
N TRP A 301 28.09 10.89 -8.79
CA TRP A 301 28.38 9.56 -9.34
C TRP A 301 27.15 8.87 -9.98
N GLU A 302 25.93 9.35 -9.73
CA GLU A 302 24.68 8.67 -10.14
C GLU A 302 23.91 9.33 -11.29
N LEU A 303 24.26 10.56 -11.71
CA LEU A 303 23.58 11.29 -12.79
C LEU A 303 23.69 10.63 -14.18
N ASN A 304 24.42 9.51 -14.31
CA ASN A 304 24.49 8.71 -15.54
C ASN A 304 23.32 7.72 -15.72
N LYS A 305 22.47 7.52 -14.70
CA LYS A 305 21.21 6.75 -14.80
C LYS A 305 20.05 7.70 -14.54
N GLY A 306 19.24 7.96 -15.58
CA GLY A 306 18.05 8.83 -15.58
C GLY A 306 17.75 9.61 -14.29
N GLU A 307 17.92 10.93 -14.33
CA GLU A 307 17.98 11.93 -13.24
C GLU A 307 17.07 11.72 -12.00
N ILE A 308 15.93 11.03 -12.14
CA ILE A 308 14.97 10.77 -11.05
C ILE A 308 15.27 9.48 -10.29
N ALA A 309 15.73 8.44 -11.01
CA ALA A 309 15.98 7.13 -10.42
C ALA A 309 17.12 7.21 -9.39
N SER A 310 18.21 7.88 -9.73
CA SER A 310 19.34 8.15 -8.83
C SER A 310 18.92 8.89 -7.55
N ILE A 311 18.11 9.94 -7.68
CA ILE A 311 17.64 10.69 -6.50
C ILE A 311 16.76 9.83 -5.59
N LEU A 312 15.96 8.92 -6.17
CA LEU A 312 15.15 7.97 -5.41
C LEU A 312 16.00 6.87 -4.76
N ASP A 313 17.05 6.39 -5.45
CA ASP A 313 18.06 5.46 -4.90
C ASP A 313 18.75 6.08 -3.69
N LEU A 314 19.25 7.31 -3.84
CA LEU A 314 19.86 8.07 -2.76
C LEU A 314 18.88 8.27 -1.58
N SER A 315 17.62 8.62 -1.88
CA SER A 315 16.57 8.77 -0.86
C SER A 315 16.31 7.48 -0.10
N PHE A 316 16.34 6.34 -0.80
CA PHE A 316 16.22 5.01 -0.23
C PHE A 316 17.42 4.70 0.65
N ASP A 317 18.64 5.03 0.22
CA ASP A 317 19.86 4.71 0.95
C ASP A 317 19.97 5.38 2.32
N TYR A 318 19.46 6.60 2.44
CA TYR A 318 19.37 7.35 3.69
C TYR A 318 18.24 6.91 4.63
N LEU A 319 17.56 5.80 4.38
CA LEU A 319 16.56 5.22 5.29
C LEU A 319 17.19 4.27 6.30
N THR A 320 16.54 4.12 7.46
CA THR A 320 16.88 3.07 8.43
C THR A 320 16.53 1.69 7.84
N SER A 321 17.18 0.64 8.34
CA SER A 321 16.97 -0.74 7.87
C SER A 321 15.50 -1.20 7.98
N ASP A 322 14.82 -0.78 9.04
CA ASP A 322 13.40 -1.08 9.27
C ASP A 322 12.51 -0.41 8.22
N LEU A 323 12.78 0.87 7.88
CA LEU A 323 12.04 1.60 6.85
C LEU A 323 12.33 1.08 5.44
N LYS A 324 13.60 0.74 5.13
CA LYS A 324 13.96 0.07 3.86
C LYS A 324 13.13 -1.19 3.67
N SER A 325 13.02 -2.02 4.71
CA SER A 325 12.19 -3.23 4.68
C SER A 325 10.70 -2.94 4.47
N CYS A 326 10.18 -1.87 5.07
CA CYS A 326 8.79 -1.43 4.89
C CYS A 326 8.52 -0.98 3.45
N LEU A 327 9.42 -0.21 2.84
CA LEU A 327 9.28 0.24 1.45
C LEU A 327 9.44 -0.90 0.45
N LEU A 328 10.44 -1.77 0.60
CA LEU A 328 10.60 -2.95 -0.25
C LEU A 328 9.38 -3.88 -0.18
N TYR A 329 8.66 -3.89 0.94
CA TYR A 329 7.41 -4.65 1.05
C TYR A 329 6.30 -4.08 0.15
N CYS A 330 6.33 -2.79 -0.18
CA CYS A 330 5.34 -2.19 -1.07
C CYS A 330 5.41 -2.72 -2.51
N CYS A 331 6.51 -3.38 -2.91
CA CYS A 331 6.61 -4.12 -4.18
C CYS A 331 5.54 -5.20 -4.32
N ALA A 332 4.94 -5.63 -3.21
CA ALA A 332 3.82 -6.56 -3.23
C ALA A 332 2.62 -6.05 -4.03
N PHE A 333 2.41 -4.73 -4.11
CA PHE A 333 1.23 -4.14 -4.71
C PHE A 333 1.48 -3.79 -6.18
N PRO A 334 0.49 -3.99 -7.08
CA PRO A 334 0.62 -3.59 -8.48
C PRO A 334 0.90 -2.08 -8.64
N GLY A 335 1.46 -1.70 -9.80
CA GLY A 335 1.66 -0.30 -10.19
C GLY A 335 0.39 0.53 -10.02
N ASN A 336 0.53 1.69 -9.39
CA ASN A 336 -0.55 2.61 -9.05
C ASN A 336 -1.71 2.07 -8.19
N PHE A 337 -1.55 0.92 -7.55
CA PHE A 337 -2.58 0.36 -6.65
C PHE A 337 -2.80 1.28 -5.44
N GLU A 338 -4.06 1.64 -5.16
CA GLU A 338 -4.41 2.40 -3.95
C GLU A 338 -4.38 1.46 -2.72
N ILE A 339 -3.32 1.56 -1.93
CA ILE A 339 -3.08 0.74 -0.75
C ILE A 339 -3.84 1.33 0.44
N ARG A 340 -4.61 0.50 1.15
CA ARG A 340 -5.21 0.91 2.42
C ARG A 340 -4.16 0.88 3.52
N VAL A 341 -3.91 2.02 4.16
CA VAL A 341 -2.89 2.19 5.20
C VAL A 341 -3.01 1.13 6.30
N ARG A 342 -4.22 0.91 6.82
CA ARG A 342 -4.44 -0.11 7.87
C ARG A 342 -4.09 -1.54 7.45
N ARG A 343 -4.17 -1.88 6.16
CA ARG A 343 -3.74 -3.20 5.63
C ARG A 343 -2.22 -3.26 5.65
N LEU A 344 -1.57 -2.25 5.07
CA LEU A 344 -0.12 -2.14 4.95
C LEU A 344 0.58 -2.16 6.31
N LEU A 345 0.16 -1.31 7.26
CA LEU A 345 0.79 -1.23 8.58
C LEU A 345 0.72 -2.57 9.34
N ARG A 346 -0.40 -3.29 9.24
CA ARG A 346 -0.55 -4.60 9.91
C ARG A 346 0.32 -5.67 9.28
N GLN A 347 0.56 -5.59 7.98
CA GLN A 347 1.48 -6.49 7.28
C GLN A 347 2.93 -6.21 7.70
N TRP A 348 3.34 -4.93 7.78
CA TRP A 348 4.66 -4.56 8.30
C TRP A 348 4.89 -5.05 9.74
N ILE A 349 3.88 -4.91 10.60
CA ILE A 349 3.96 -5.40 11.98
C ILE A 349 4.00 -6.94 12.01
N ALA A 350 3.20 -7.63 11.20
CA ALA A 350 3.18 -9.08 11.13
C ALA A 350 4.50 -9.67 10.62
N GLU A 351 5.13 -9.03 9.64
CA GLU A 351 6.48 -9.35 9.18
C GLU A 351 7.53 -9.18 10.28
N GLY A 352 7.32 -8.18 11.14
CA GLY A 352 8.23 -7.78 12.21
C GLY A 352 9.22 -6.70 11.79
N PHE A 353 8.88 -5.88 10.80
CA PHE A 353 9.68 -4.70 10.42
C PHE A 353 9.55 -3.55 11.43
N VAL A 354 8.51 -3.58 12.25
CA VAL A 354 8.22 -2.52 13.22
C VAL A 354 8.72 -2.95 14.59
N GLN A 355 9.73 -2.24 15.10
CA GLN A 355 10.30 -2.50 16.41
C GLN A 355 9.49 -1.80 17.51
N LYS A 356 9.27 -2.49 18.64
CA LYS A 356 8.53 -1.91 19.77
C LYS A 356 9.41 -0.89 20.49
N GLN A 357 8.97 0.36 20.53
CA GLN A 357 9.66 1.46 21.20
C GLN A 357 9.02 1.74 22.57
N GLY A 358 9.63 1.23 23.64
CA GLY A 358 9.16 1.42 25.02
C GLY A 358 7.70 0.97 25.23
N ARG A 359 6.86 1.87 25.73
CA ARG A 359 5.42 1.62 25.99
C ARG A 359 4.51 1.91 24.79
N ARG A 360 5.06 2.38 23.66
CA ARG A 360 4.28 2.76 22.47
C ARG A 360 3.65 1.54 21.80
N ARG A 361 2.49 1.76 21.18
CA ARG A 361 1.82 0.72 20.37
C ARG A 361 2.56 0.53 19.06
N LEU A 362 2.60 -0.70 18.55
CA LEU A 362 3.25 -1.01 17.26
C LEU A 362 2.58 -0.28 16.10
N GLU A 363 1.27 -0.07 16.19
CA GLU A 363 0.46 0.66 15.20
C GLU A 363 0.87 2.13 15.10
N GLU A 364 1.26 2.75 16.22
CA GLU A 364 1.75 4.13 16.25
C GLU A 364 3.14 4.23 15.63
N VAL A 365 4.05 3.31 15.97
CA VAL A 365 5.40 3.27 15.38
C VAL A 365 5.32 3.00 13.88
N ALA A 366 4.46 2.07 13.46
CA ALA A 366 4.23 1.78 12.04
C ALA A 366 3.66 3.00 11.29
N MET A 367 2.77 3.76 11.93
CA MET A 367 2.24 4.99 11.36
C MET A 367 3.34 6.05 11.22
N ASP A 368 4.23 6.20 12.21
CA ASP A 368 5.38 7.11 12.11
C ASP A 368 6.29 6.76 10.92
N TYR A 369 6.54 5.46 10.67
CA TYR A 369 7.32 5.00 9.51
C TYR A 369 6.66 5.38 8.18
N LEU A 370 5.32 5.27 8.10
CA LEU A 370 4.57 5.70 6.93
C LEU A 370 4.62 7.22 6.75
N VAL A 371 4.41 7.99 7.83
CA VAL A 371 4.47 9.45 7.80
C VAL A 371 5.85 9.91 7.33
N GLU A 372 6.91 9.30 7.84
CA GLU A 372 8.27 9.58 7.37
C GLU A 372 8.46 9.27 5.87
N SER A 373 7.90 8.16 5.39
CA SER A 373 7.96 7.82 3.96
C SER A 373 7.19 8.82 3.09
N VAL A 374 6.12 9.39 3.63
CA VAL A 374 5.32 10.44 2.98
C VAL A 374 6.07 11.77 2.98
N GLU A 375 6.67 12.16 4.11
CA GLU A 375 7.52 13.36 4.22
C GLU A 375 8.70 13.31 3.24
N ARG A 376 9.29 12.12 3.06
CA ARG A 376 10.36 11.88 2.08
C ARG A 376 9.84 11.73 0.65
N SER A 377 8.55 11.95 0.40
CA SER A 377 7.89 11.83 -0.92
C SER A 377 8.09 10.48 -1.62
N LEU A 378 8.39 9.43 -0.84
CA LEU A 378 8.50 8.05 -1.33
C LEU A 378 7.12 7.39 -1.42
N ILE A 379 6.18 7.80 -0.55
CA ILE A 379 4.80 7.34 -0.56
C ILE A 379 3.86 8.54 -0.71
N GLN A 380 2.91 8.46 -1.64
CA GLN A 380 1.92 9.48 -1.87
C GLN A 380 0.62 9.19 -1.08
N PRO A 381 0.12 10.11 -0.23
CA PRO A 381 -1.20 9.99 0.37
C PRO A 381 -2.30 10.16 -0.69
N CYS A 382 -3.32 9.30 -0.64
CA CYS A 382 -4.44 9.31 -1.60
C CYS A 382 -5.73 9.82 -0.97
N LYS A 383 -6.13 9.27 0.19
CA LYS A 383 -7.34 9.68 0.91
C LYS A 383 -7.00 9.93 2.37
N ARG A 384 -7.61 10.95 2.97
CA ARG A 384 -7.58 11.21 4.41
C ARG A 384 -8.97 10.99 5.02
N ASN A 385 -9.04 10.68 6.32
CA ASN A 385 -10.31 10.63 7.05
C ASN A 385 -10.70 12.03 7.56
N SER A 386 -11.85 12.14 8.23
CA SER A 386 -12.33 13.39 8.83
C SER A 386 -11.42 13.95 9.93
N PHE A 387 -10.50 13.14 10.44
CA PHE A 387 -9.49 13.51 11.44
C PHE A 387 -8.13 13.79 10.80
N GLY A 388 -8.05 14.03 9.48
CA GLY A 388 -6.80 14.32 8.77
C GLY A 388 -5.86 13.13 8.54
N GLN A 389 -6.13 11.96 9.13
CA GLN A 389 -5.25 10.79 9.04
C GLN A 389 -5.32 10.12 7.67
N ILE A 390 -4.16 9.67 7.18
CA ILE A 390 -4.01 8.99 5.90
C ILE A 390 -4.75 7.63 5.92
N LYS A 391 -5.77 7.50 5.10
CA LYS A 391 -6.61 6.30 4.95
C LYS A 391 -6.09 5.37 3.86
N SER A 392 -5.55 5.95 2.79
CA SER A 392 -4.92 5.22 1.70
C SER A 392 -3.73 5.97 1.13
N CYS A 393 -2.80 5.23 0.56
CA CYS A 393 -1.57 5.72 -0.04
C CYS A 393 -1.22 4.92 -1.30
N ARG A 394 -0.21 5.39 -2.04
CA ARG A 394 0.31 4.78 -3.27
C ARG A 394 1.82 5.00 -3.33
N VAL A 395 2.54 4.05 -3.91
CA VAL A 395 3.96 4.22 -4.26
C VAL A 395 4.04 4.73 -5.70
N HIS A 396 4.87 5.75 -5.93
CA HIS A 396 5.05 6.30 -7.28
C HIS A 396 5.68 5.26 -8.21
N ASP A 397 5.22 5.12 -9.45
CA ASP A 397 5.65 4.03 -10.35
C ASP A 397 7.16 3.96 -10.58
N VAL A 398 7.82 5.12 -10.73
CA VAL A 398 9.29 5.18 -10.91
C VAL A 398 10.00 4.60 -9.69
N LEU A 399 9.52 4.91 -8.47
CA LEU A 399 10.07 4.35 -7.25
C LEU A 399 9.75 2.85 -7.14
N LEU A 400 8.52 2.45 -7.52
CA LEU A 400 8.12 1.06 -7.47
C LEU A 400 9.01 0.18 -8.37
N GLN A 401 9.34 0.65 -9.58
CA GLN A 401 10.22 -0.07 -10.50
C GLN A 401 11.61 -0.29 -9.88
N MET A 402 12.18 0.77 -9.30
CA MET A 402 13.46 0.69 -8.58
C MET A 402 13.37 -0.32 -7.42
N LEU A 403 12.37 -0.19 -6.56
CA LEU A 403 12.21 -1.05 -5.38
C LEU A 403 12.02 -2.53 -5.78
N VAL A 404 11.36 -2.82 -6.91
CA VAL A 404 11.21 -4.18 -7.43
C VAL A 404 12.58 -4.75 -7.81
N THR A 405 13.38 -4.01 -8.57
CA THR A 405 14.75 -4.42 -8.93
C THR A 405 15.60 -4.67 -7.69
N THR A 406 15.63 -3.74 -6.74
CA THR A 406 16.37 -3.89 -5.48
C THR A 406 15.87 -5.08 -4.65
N ALA A 407 14.56 -5.32 -4.60
CA ALA A 407 13.99 -6.43 -3.85
C ALA A 407 14.36 -7.79 -4.46
N GLU A 408 14.45 -7.89 -5.78
CA GLU A 408 14.84 -9.10 -6.49
C GLU A 408 16.32 -9.41 -6.30
N GLU A 409 17.20 -8.40 -6.47
CA GLU A 409 18.64 -8.51 -6.24
C GLU A 409 18.96 -8.99 -4.81
N GLN A 410 18.23 -8.46 -3.82
CA GLN A 410 18.40 -8.84 -2.41
C GLN A 410 17.64 -10.11 -2.01
N ASN A 411 16.94 -10.77 -2.94
CA ASN A 411 16.01 -11.88 -2.67
C ASN A 411 15.02 -11.56 -1.51
N PHE A 412 14.63 -10.30 -1.38
CA PHE A 412 13.78 -9.80 -0.30
C PHE A 412 12.29 -10.04 -0.60
N PHE A 413 11.88 -9.79 -1.84
CA PHE A 413 10.51 -9.92 -2.33
C PHE A 413 10.51 -10.37 -3.79
N ARG A 414 9.52 -11.19 -4.19
CA ARG A 414 9.28 -11.48 -5.61
C ARG A 414 7.83 -11.27 -5.98
N THR A 415 7.61 -10.71 -7.15
CA THR A 415 6.30 -10.57 -7.79
C THR A 415 6.19 -11.58 -8.92
N HIS A 416 5.03 -12.22 -9.07
CA HIS A 416 4.78 -13.14 -10.17
C HIS A 416 3.57 -12.69 -11.00
N SER A 417 3.81 -12.50 -12.29
CA SER A 417 2.87 -12.09 -13.33
C SER A 417 2.83 -13.13 -14.46
N ALA A 418 1.79 -13.09 -15.30
CA ALA A 418 1.56 -14.08 -16.37
C ALA A 418 2.59 -13.99 -17.51
N ALA A 419 3.35 -12.88 -17.55
CA ALA A 419 4.44 -12.66 -18.49
C ALA A 419 5.78 -13.24 -18.00
N ASP A 420 5.87 -13.64 -16.73
CA ASP A 420 7.12 -14.11 -16.15
C ASP A 420 7.30 -15.59 -16.47
N GLY A 421 8.44 -15.94 -17.06
CA GLY A 421 8.80 -17.31 -17.40
C GLY A 421 8.99 -18.22 -16.17
N HIS A 422 9.57 -19.40 -16.39
CA HIS A 422 9.91 -20.36 -15.34
C HIS A 422 10.98 -19.81 -14.38
N HIS A 423 10.55 -19.13 -13.31
CA HIS A 423 11.45 -18.71 -12.24
C HIS A 423 11.40 -19.69 -11.07
N ASP A 424 12.57 -20.09 -10.56
CA ASP A 424 12.67 -20.93 -9.35
C ASP A 424 12.24 -20.14 -8.10
N LEU A 425 11.08 -20.49 -7.54
CA LEU A 425 10.52 -19.86 -6.34
C LEU A 425 10.97 -20.53 -5.03
N SER A 426 11.84 -21.55 -5.07
CA SER A 426 12.24 -22.36 -3.92
C SER A 426 12.80 -21.57 -2.73
N ASN A 427 13.50 -20.47 -3.01
CA ASN A 427 14.15 -19.62 -2.00
C ASN A 427 13.39 -18.32 -1.70
N CYS A 428 12.15 -18.18 -2.19
CA CYS A 428 11.38 -16.97 -2.05
C CYS A 428 10.87 -16.78 -0.61
N ARG A 429 11.30 -15.70 0.05
CA ARG A 429 10.81 -15.34 1.40
C ARG A 429 9.46 -14.62 1.37
N ARG A 430 9.14 -13.89 0.30
CA ARG A 430 7.89 -13.12 0.18
C ARG A 430 7.44 -13.10 -1.27
N LEU A 431 6.19 -13.50 -1.48
CA LEU A 431 5.62 -13.68 -2.81
C LEU A 431 4.32 -12.88 -2.94
N ALA A 432 4.21 -12.11 -4.02
CA ALA A 432 2.94 -11.52 -4.45
C ALA A 432 2.55 -12.03 -5.84
N VAL A 433 1.28 -12.35 -6.03
CA VAL A 433 0.74 -12.86 -7.31
C VAL A 433 -0.33 -11.90 -7.82
N HIS A 434 -0.09 -11.27 -8.97
CA HIS A 434 -0.94 -10.19 -9.49
C HIS A 434 -2.02 -10.66 -10.48
N HIS A 435 -1.77 -11.75 -11.22
CA HIS A 435 -2.68 -12.27 -12.24
C HIS A 435 -2.95 -13.78 -12.07
N ASN A 436 -3.86 -14.33 -12.89
CA ASN A 436 -4.31 -15.73 -12.85
C ASN A 436 -3.22 -16.72 -13.32
N CYS A 437 -2.03 -16.64 -12.74
CA CYS A 437 -0.83 -17.37 -13.13
C CYS A 437 -0.73 -18.74 -12.46
N LEU A 438 -1.50 -18.97 -11.39
CA LEU A 438 -1.45 -20.23 -10.65
C LEU A 438 -2.23 -21.37 -11.32
N GLN A 439 -2.52 -21.27 -12.63
CA GLN A 439 -2.97 -22.43 -13.38
C GLN A 439 -1.77 -23.39 -13.55
N GLN A 440 -1.72 -24.39 -12.67
CA GLN A 440 -1.03 -25.68 -12.80
C GLN A 440 0.51 -25.79 -12.61
N ARG A 441 1.29 -24.74 -12.31
CA ARG A 441 2.77 -24.86 -12.44
C ARG A 441 3.68 -24.39 -11.29
N THR A 442 3.26 -24.54 -10.03
CA THR A 442 4.20 -24.44 -8.89
C THR A 442 4.14 -25.68 -8.01
N GLN A 443 4.71 -26.78 -8.49
CA GLN A 443 5.14 -27.91 -7.65
C GLN A 443 6.38 -27.53 -6.79
N THR A 444 6.91 -26.31 -6.94
CA THR A 444 8.06 -25.83 -6.19
C THR A 444 7.68 -25.59 -4.73
N LEU A 445 8.37 -26.28 -3.83
CA LEU A 445 8.20 -26.20 -2.38
C LEU A 445 8.50 -24.78 -1.88
N LEU A 446 7.46 -23.96 -1.65
CA LEU A 446 7.57 -22.62 -1.07
C LEU A 446 7.81 -22.63 0.46
N ARG A 447 8.69 -23.53 0.92
CA ARG A 447 8.92 -23.83 2.34
C ARG A 447 9.47 -22.64 3.13
N LEU A 448 10.21 -21.76 2.47
CA LEU A 448 10.87 -20.61 3.09
C LEU A 448 10.02 -19.36 3.11
N THR A 449 8.84 -19.38 2.47
CA THR A 449 8.01 -18.20 2.33
C THR A 449 7.36 -17.80 3.65
N ARG A 450 7.47 -16.52 3.95
CA ARG A 450 7.00 -15.83 5.15
C ARG A 450 5.82 -14.91 4.85
N SER A 451 5.67 -14.45 3.62
CA SER A 451 4.51 -13.68 3.17
C SER A 451 4.00 -14.18 1.82
N PHE A 452 2.69 -14.34 1.73
CA PHE A 452 1.98 -14.64 0.49
C PHE A 452 0.81 -13.67 0.33
N ILE A 453 0.82 -12.91 -0.77
CA ILE A 453 -0.23 -11.93 -1.12
C ILE A 453 -0.77 -12.27 -2.49
N SER A 454 -2.09 -12.39 -2.62
CA SER A 454 -2.75 -12.66 -3.91
C SER A 454 -3.71 -11.54 -4.29
N PHE A 455 -3.62 -11.11 -5.54
CA PHE A 455 -4.54 -10.17 -6.19
C PHE A 455 -5.36 -10.86 -7.30
N GLN A 456 -5.38 -12.19 -7.32
CA GLN A 456 -6.10 -12.97 -8.33
C GLN A 456 -7.61 -12.72 -8.28
N LYS A 457 -8.21 -12.56 -9.47
CA LYS A 457 -9.64 -12.25 -9.63
C LYS A 457 -10.48 -13.45 -10.10
N SER A 458 -9.88 -14.49 -10.69
CA SER A 458 -10.62 -15.70 -11.12
C SER A 458 -10.86 -16.70 -9.99
N GLU A 459 -11.60 -17.77 -10.29
CA GLU A 459 -11.64 -18.98 -9.46
C GLU A 459 -10.20 -19.40 -9.17
N ALA A 460 -9.83 -19.30 -7.90
CA ALA A 460 -8.49 -19.59 -7.45
C ALA A 460 -8.18 -21.07 -7.72
N PRO A 461 -6.92 -21.43 -7.98
CA PRO A 461 -6.49 -22.78 -7.70
C PRO A 461 -6.79 -23.06 -6.22
N THR A 462 -7.24 -24.27 -5.97
CA THR A 462 -7.53 -24.85 -4.67
C THR A 462 -6.46 -24.42 -3.64
N CYS A 463 -6.82 -23.53 -2.72
CA CYS A 463 -5.95 -23.00 -1.64
C CYS A 463 -5.29 -24.10 -0.77
N TYR A 464 -5.69 -25.36 -0.97
CA TYR A 464 -5.19 -26.55 -0.30
C TYR A 464 -3.67 -26.74 -0.50
N ASP A 465 -3.16 -26.59 -1.72
CA ASP A 465 -1.73 -26.85 -2.02
C ASP A 465 -0.77 -25.82 -1.40
N LEU A 466 -1.30 -24.62 -1.12
CA LEU A 466 -0.53 -23.54 -0.51
C LEU A 466 -0.18 -23.91 0.95
N VAL A 467 -1.16 -24.34 1.73
CA VAL A 467 -1.02 -24.42 3.19
C VAL A 467 -0.13 -25.58 3.65
N GLU A 468 -0.06 -26.66 2.89
CA GLU A 468 0.84 -27.78 3.19
C GLU A 468 2.32 -27.37 3.14
N ASN A 469 2.66 -26.44 2.23
CA ASN A 469 4.04 -26.08 1.93
C ASN A 469 4.57 -24.88 2.75
N PHE A 470 3.70 -24.07 3.34
CA PHE A 470 4.05 -22.76 3.92
C PHE A 470 4.31 -22.76 5.44
N LYS A 471 5.08 -23.71 5.99
CA LYS A 471 5.24 -23.82 7.46
C LYS A 471 5.88 -22.58 8.14
N LEU A 472 6.53 -21.68 7.39
CA LEU A 472 7.14 -20.45 7.91
C LEU A 472 6.31 -19.16 7.70
N LEU A 473 5.06 -19.28 7.24
CA LEU A 473 4.23 -18.14 6.86
C LEU A 473 3.84 -17.29 8.08
N LYS A 474 4.04 -15.98 7.95
CA LYS A 474 3.61 -14.93 8.89
C LYS A 474 2.44 -14.11 8.34
N VAL A 475 2.39 -13.87 7.03
CA VAL A 475 1.32 -13.11 6.37
C VAL A 475 0.68 -13.94 5.27
N LEU A 476 -0.62 -14.16 5.38
CA LEU A 476 -1.46 -14.67 4.31
C LEU A 476 -2.52 -13.62 3.99
N ASP A 477 -2.45 -13.05 2.80
CA ASP A 477 -3.39 -12.04 2.35
C ASP A 477 -4.04 -12.43 1.03
N LEU A 478 -5.33 -12.73 1.12
CA LEU A 478 -6.19 -13.14 0.02
C LEU A 478 -7.29 -12.10 -0.22
N GLU A 479 -7.07 -10.84 0.19
CA GLU A 479 -8.08 -9.81 0.03
C GLU A 479 -8.52 -9.63 -1.44
N GLY A 480 -9.82 -9.74 -1.69
CA GLY A 480 -10.43 -9.59 -3.02
C GLY A 480 -10.44 -10.87 -3.86
N VAL A 481 -9.87 -11.97 -3.37
CA VAL A 481 -9.84 -13.25 -4.10
C VAL A 481 -11.18 -13.96 -3.94
N ARG A 482 -12.11 -13.74 -4.89
CA ARG A 482 -13.49 -14.24 -4.82
C ARG A 482 -13.61 -15.77 -4.83
N GLY A 483 -12.61 -16.50 -5.33
CA GLY A 483 -12.63 -17.97 -5.38
C GLY A 483 -12.49 -18.65 -4.01
N VAL A 484 -12.07 -17.93 -2.97
CA VAL A 484 -11.83 -18.51 -1.64
C VAL A 484 -13.15 -18.67 -0.90
N LYS A 485 -13.75 -19.87 -0.96
CA LYS A 485 -15.00 -20.22 -0.25
C LYS A 485 -14.78 -20.89 1.11
N LYS A 486 -13.71 -21.65 1.24
CA LYS A 486 -13.32 -22.39 2.46
C LYS A 486 -11.80 -22.36 2.61
N LEU A 487 -11.33 -22.43 3.86
CA LEU A 487 -9.92 -22.65 4.16
C LEU A 487 -9.69 -24.13 4.54
N PRO A 488 -8.53 -24.70 4.15
CA PRO A 488 -8.13 -26.04 4.57
C PRO A 488 -7.93 -26.14 6.09
N ASN A 489 -8.09 -27.33 6.68
CA ASN A 489 -7.87 -27.53 8.12
C ASN A 489 -6.40 -27.33 8.50
N GLU A 490 -5.51 -27.54 7.56
CA GLU A 490 -4.05 -27.40 7.66
C GLU A 490 -3.65 -25.96 7.98
N ILE A 491 -4.57 -24.98 7.87
CA ILE A 491 -4.28 -23.58 8.25
C ILE A 491 -3.83 -23.49 9.71
N GLY A 492 -4.31 -24.38 10.59
CA GLY A 492 -3.89 -24.42 11.99
C GLY A 492 -2.43 -24.82 12.20
N ASP A 493 -1.79 -25.43 11.20
CA ASP A 493 -0.37 -25.79 11.24
C ASP A 493 0.54 -24.57 11.02
N LEU A 494 -0.01 -23.45 10.54
CA LEU A 494 0.73 -22.21 10.30
C LEU A 494 0.96 -21.47 11.62
N VAL A 495 1.68 -22.09 12.55
CA VAL A 495 1.86 -21.58 13.92
C VAL A 495 2.58 -20.22 13.96
N LEU A 496 3.29 -19.83 12.91
CA LEU A 496 3.95 -18.52 12.79
C LEU A 496 3.05 -17.43 12.20
N LEU A 497 1.83 -17.77 11.77
CA LEU A 497 0.92 -16.84 11.11
C LEU A 497 0.50 -15.74 12.08
N ARG A 498 0.69 -14.49 11.65
CA ARG A 498 0.38 -13.26 12.38
C ARG A 498 -0.69 -12.42 11.69
N TYR A 499 -0.82 -12.53 10.37
CA TYR A 499 -1.83 -11.81 9.59
C TYR A 499 -2.58 -12.77 8.68
N LEU A 500 -3.91 -12.77 8.78
CA LEU A 500 -4.81 -13.48 7.88
C LEU A 500 -5.84 -12.49 7.31
N GLY A 501 -5.63 -12.09 6.05
CA GLY A 501 -6.50 -11.21 5.29
C GLY A 501 -7.44 -11.99 4.37
N LEU A 502 -8.74 -11.94 4.64
CA LEU A 502 -9.79 -12.61 3.86
C LEU A 502 -10.87 -11.63 3.42
N ARG A 503 -10.56 -10.34 3.45
CA ARG A 503 -11.51 -9.29 3.10
C ARG A 503 -11.99 -9.42 1.65
N ASN A 504 -13.27 -9.19 1.38
CA ASN A 504 -13.86 -9.31 0.05
C ASN A 504 -13.61 -10.68 -0.63
N THR A 505 -13.41 -11.74 0.15
CA THR A 505 -13.46 -13.13 -0.34
C THR A 505 -14.87 -13.69 -0.25
N SER A 506 -15.10 -14.88 -0.80
CA SER A 506 -16.38 -15.61 -0.68
C SER A 506 -16.38 -16.59 0.50
N ILE A 507 -15.55 -16.35 1.53
CA ILE A 507 -15.37 -17.28 2.65
C ILE A 507 -16.68 -17.51 3.41
N GLU A 508 -17.16 -18.75 3.45
CA GLU A 508 -18.43 -19.11 4.09
C GLU A 508 -18.20 -19.55 5.54
N THR A 509 -17.13 -20.31 5.78
CA THR A 509 -16.82 -20.92 7.07
C THR A 509 -15.32 -20.93 7.35
N LEU A 510 -14.91 -20.80 8.61
CA LEU A 510 -13.54 -21.03 9.05
C LEU A 510 -13.38 -22.45 9.64
N PRO A 511 -12.25 -23.13 9.37
CA PRO A 511 -11.98 -24.45 9.93
C PRO A 511 -11.76 -24.38 11.44
N ARG A 512 -12.06 -25.48 12.15
CA ARG A 512 -11.91 -25.55 13.62
C ARG A 512 -10.47 -25.39 14.09
N SER A 513 -9.52 -25.69 13.23
CA SER A 513 -8.08 -25.57 13.46
C SER A 513 -7.60 -24.12 13.58
N ILE A 514 -8.39 -23.12 13.18
CA ILE A 514 -8.01 -21.71 13.30
C ILE A 514 -7.67 -21.29 14.74
N LYS A 515 -8.23 -21.98 15.73
CA LYS A 515 -7.92 -21.78 17.16
C LYS A 515 -6.46 -22.11 17.52
N GLN A 516 -5.74 -22.85 16.69
CA GLN A 516 -4.33 -23.22 16.89
C GLN A 516 -3.38 -22.09 16.48
N LEU A 517 -3.89 -21.03 15.85
CA LEU A 517 -3.12 -19.86 15.45
C LEU A 517 -2.90 -18.93 16.65
N HIS A 518 -2.07 -19.37 17.59
CA HIS A 518 -1.78 -18.66 18.84
C HIS A 518 -1.12 -17.29 18.63
N ASN A 519 -0.32 -17.18 17.55
CA ASN A 519 0.42 -15.97 17.20
C ASN A 519 -0.37 -15.02 16.27
N LEU A 520 -1.62 -15.34 15.92
CA LEU A 520 -2.39 -14.50 15.00
C LEU A 520 -2.69 -13.15 15.65
N GLN A 521 -2.30 -12.07 14.98
CA GLN A 521 -2.47 -10.70 15.43
C GLN A 521 -3.60 -9.98 14.71
N THR A 522 -3.81 -10.28 13.43
CA THR A 522 -4.89 -9.71 12.61
C THR A 522 -5.68 -10.80 11.90
N LEU A 523 -7.00 -10.75 12.06
CA LEU A 523 -7.95 -11.52 11.26
C LEU A 523 -8.96 -10.56 10.61
N ASP A 524 -8.96 -10.50 9.28
CA ASP A 524 -9.84 -9.61 8.52
C ASP A 524 -10.84 -10.40 7.68
N LEU A 525 -12.10 -10.47 8.12
CA LEU A 525 -13.18 -11.23 7.50
C LEU A 525 -14.26 -10.34 6.86
N ARG A 526 -13.96 -9.06 6.61
CA ARG A 526 -14.96 -8.13 6.07
C ARG A 526 -15.38 -8.56 4.66
N THR A 527 -16.66 -8.82 4.42
CA THR A 527 -17.13 -9.29 3.11
C THR A 527 -17.53 -8.14 2.18
N SER A 528 -17.54 -8.40 0.88
CA SER A 528 -18.17 -7.52 -0.11
C SER A 528 -19.70 -7.62 0.03
N ALA A 529 -20.40 -6.55 -0.34
CA ALA A 529 -21.74 -6.22 0.14
C ALA A 529 -22.91 -7.12 -0.34
N ASN A 530 -22.65 -8.31 -0.89
CA ASN A 530 -23.66 -9.20 -1.46
C ASN A 530 -23.56 -10.65 -0.96
N VAL A 531 -22.65 -10.97 -0.02
CA VAL A 531 -22.66 -12.28 0.64
C VAL A 531 -23.57 -12.17 1.86
N SER A 532 -24.83 -12.60 1.70
CA SER A 532 -25.63 -13.02 2.85
C SER A 532 -24.88 -14.19 3.50
N LEU A 533 -24.35 -13.98 4.70
CA LEU A 533 -23.88 -15.09 5.53
C LEU A 533 -25.12 -15.90 5.86
N SER A 534 -25.42 -16.91 5.03
CA SER A 534 -26.69 -17.62 5.15
C SER A 534 -26.79 -18.24 6.55
N PRO A 535 -27.94 -18.11 7.25
CA PRO A 535 -28.12 -18.68 8.58
C PRO A 535 -27.93 -20.21 8.66
N SER A 536 -27.93 -20.90 7.50
CA SER A 536 -28.27 -22.31 7.40
C SER A 536 -27.10 -23.31 7.40
N LYS A 537 -25.81 -22.95 7.40
CA LYS A 537 -24.72 -23.94 7.58
C LYS A 537 -23.53 -23.33 8.36
N ILE A 538 -23.12 -24.01 9.45
CA ILE A 538 -22.29 -23.54 10.60
C ILE A 538 -21.46 -22.26 10.30
N PRO A 539 -22.06 -21.09 10.51
CA PRO A 539 -21.48 -19.79 10.18
C PRO A 539 -20.37 -19.40 11.14
N LEU A 540 -19.63 -18.36 10.80
CA LEU A 540 -18.76 -17.58 11.69
C LEU A 540 -19.40 -17.29 13.09
N LYS A 541 -20.73 -17.40 13.24
CA LYS A 541 -21.55 -17.32 14.48
C LYS A 541 -21.14 -18.25 15.65
N TYR A 542 -20.08 -19.05 15.54
CA TYR A 542 -19.59 -19.93 16.62
C TYR A 542 -18.12 -19.71 16.99
N PHE A 543 -17.62 -18.48 16.86
CA PHE A 543 -16.45 -18.00 17.60
C PHE A 543 -16.71 -17.99 19.12
N LYS A 544 -16.98 -19.17 19.70
CA LYS A 544 -17.23 -19.38 21.13
C LYS A 544 -15.97 -19.05 21.93
N ALA A 545 -16.14 -18.73 23.21
CA ALA A 545 -15.04 -18.44 24.12
C ALA A 545 -13.91 -19.48 24.04
N LYS A 546 -14.30 -20.76 23.94
CA LYS A 546 -13.36 -21.90 23.88
C LYS A 546 -12.43 -21.89 22.67
N HIS A 547 -12.82 -21.27 21.55
CA HIS A 547 -11.96 -21.16 20.37
C HIS A 547 -11.01 -19.96 20.51
N LEU A 548 -11.53 -18.84 21.00
CA LEU A 548 -10.80 -17.58 21.14
C LEU A 548 -9.81 -17.56 22.30
N LYS A 549 -10.02 -18.37 23.34
CA LYS A 549 -9.11 -18.49 24.48
C LYS A 549 -7.67 -18.81 24.06
N TYR A 550 -7.48 -19.48 22.92
CA TYR A 550 -6.18 -19.87 22.41
C TYR A 550 -5.52 -18.80 21.53
N MET A 551 -6.28 -17.82 21.04
CA MET A 551 -5.80 -16.73 20.17
C MET A 551 -5.32 -15.55 21.01
N THR A 552 -4.33 -15.80 21.86
CA THR A 552 -3.88 -14.85 22.90
C THR A 552 -3.22 -13.59 22.34
N SER A 553 -2.69 -13.64 21.12
CA SER A 553 -2.02 -12.50 20.47
C SER A 553 -2.94 -11.70 19.54
N LEU A 554 -4.24 -12.02 19.47
CA LEU A 554 -5.15 -11.38 18.53
C LEU A 554 -5.44 -9.94 18.94
N ARG A 555 -5.00 -8.99 18.11
CA ARG A 555 -5.12 -7.54 18.33
C ARG A 555 -6.21 -6.90 17.48
N HIS A 556 -6.44 -7.42 16.28
CA HIS A 556 -7.45 -6.86 15.40
C HIS A 556 -8.34 -7.94 14.79
N LEU A 557 -9.64 -7.78 14.98
CA LEU A 557 -10.66 -8.68 14.48
C LEU A 557 -11.72 -7.88 13.72
N TYR A 558 -11.79 -8.10 12.40
CA TYR A 558 -12.75 -7.40 11.55
C TYR A 558 -13.83 -8.33 11.05
N PHE A 559 -15.09 -7.91 11.23
CA PHE A 559 -16.26 -8.55 10.68
C PHE A 559 -17.06 -7.57 9.83
N GLY A 560 -18.02 -8.08 9.06
CA GLY A 560 -19.09 -7.28 8.49
C GLY A 560 -18.67 -6.20 7.49
N ASN A 561 -19.63 -5.34 7.15
CA ASN A 561 -19.43 -4.16 6.30
C ASN A 561 -20.53 -3.13 6.57
N ARG A 562 -20.25 -1.85 6.30
CA ARG A 562 -21.22 -0.75 6.36
C ARG A 562 -21.35 -0.11 5.00
N ARG A 563 -22.58 0.00 4.50
CA ARG A 563 -22.88 0.75 3.28
C ARG A 563 -24.20 1.49 3.43
N HIS A 564 -24.13 2.82 3.40
CA HIS A 564 -25.27 3.70 3.70
C HIS A 564 -25.90 3.32 5.04
N GLU A 565 -27.22 3.08 5.07
CA GLU A 565 -27.99 2.70 6.26
C GLU A 565 -27.98 1.18 6.54
N ASN A 566 -27.45 0.36 5.60
CA ASN A 566 -27.39 -1.09 5.78
C ASN A 566 -26.11 -1.50 6.52
N PHE A 567 -26.30 -2.04 7.73
CA PHE A 567 -25.26 -2.60 8.57
C PHE A 567 -25.33 -4.13 8.51
N ASN A 568 -24.30 -4.76 7.96
CA ASN A 568 -24.13 -6.21 8.09
C ASN A 568 -23.25 -6.48 9.32
N ALA A 569 -23.85 -6.41 10.50
CA ALA A 569 -23.19 -6.73 11.76
C ALA A 569 -23.24 -8.24 12.02
N MET A 570 -22.12 -8.81 12.47
CA MET A 570 -22.02 -10.22 12.78
C MET A 570 -22.58 -10.53 14.17
N GLU A 571 -23.40 -11.58 14.26
CA GLU A 571 -23.81 -12.15 15.54
C GLU A 571 -22.70 -13.05 16.11
N VAL A 572 -22.38 -12.84 17.39
CA VAL A 572 -21.40 -13.65 18.13
C VAL A 572 -22.07 -14.33 19.33
N PRO A 573 -21.56 -15.47 19.81
CA PRO A 573 -22.08 -16.14 20.99
C PRO A 573 -22.02 -15.28 22.26
N ASP A 574 -22.91 -15.51 23.22
CA ASP A 574 -22.91 -14.79 24.51
C ASP A 574 -21.63 -14.97 25.33
N ASP A 575 -20.85 -16.01 25.07
CA ASP A 575 -19.56 -16.26 25.70
C ASP A 575 -18.39 -15.63 24.93
N PHE A 576 -18.62 -14.88 23.85
CA PHE A 576 -17.57 -14.24 23.06
C PHE A 576 -16.69 -13.33 23.93
N GLY A 577 -15.38 -13.59 23.94
CA GLY A 577 -14.41 -12.89 24.80
C GLY A 577 -14.39 -13.33 26.26
N ALA A 578 -15.38 -14.10 26.75
CA ALA A 578 -15.44 -14.49 28.16
C ALA A 578 -14.22 -15.32 28.60
N LYS A 579 -14.04 -15.42 29.93
CA LYS A 579 -12.92 -16.14 30.58
C LYS A 579 -11.53 -15.59 30.23
N GLY A 580 -11.44 -14.28 30.00
CA GLY A 580 -10.17 -13.60 29.71
C GLY A 580 -9.58 -13.94 28.34
N ALA A 581 -10.42 -14.34 27.39
CA ALA A 581 -10.02 -14.40 25.98
C ALA A 581 -9.91 -12.96 25.43
N LEU A 582 -9.15 -12.77 24.34
CA LEU A 582 -9.09 -11.48 23.63
C LEU A 582 -8.59 -10.27 24.45
N LYS A 583 -7.74 -10.47 25.47
CA LYS A 583 -7.17 -9.38 26.28
C LYS A 583 -6.37 -8.35 25.49
N GLU A 584 -5.68 -8.82 24.44
CA GLU A 584 -4.86 -7.99 23.55
C GLU A 584 -5.68 -7.35 22.42
N LEU A 585 -6.98 -7.61 22.33
CA LEU A 585 -7.81 -7.11 21.26
C LEU A 585 -7.96 -5.58 21.37
N GLN A 586 -7.54 -4.86 20.34
CA GLN A 586 -7.59 -3.41 20.23
C GLN A 586 -8.60 -2.92 19.18
N THR A 587 -9.09 -3.84 18.35
CA THR A 587 -10.12 -3.48 17.37
C THR A 587 -11.07 -4.63 17.17
N LEU A 588 -12.35 -4.31 17.36
CA LEU A 588 -13.49 -5.13 17.00
C LEU A 588 -14.40 -4.28 16.12
N SER A 589 -14.86 -4.81 14.99
CA SER A 589 -15.73 -4.05 14.08
C SER A 589 -16.95 -4.86 13.67
N TYR A 590 -18.09 -4.17 13.58
CA TYR A 590 -19.35 -4.68 13.06
C TYR A 590 -19.81 -5.97 13.74
N VAL A 591 -19.85 -5.98 15.07
CA VAL A 591 -20.45 -7.06 15.89
C VAL A 591 -21.75 -6.55 16.50
N LYS A 592 -22.81 -7.35 16.41
CA LYS A 592 -24.12 -7.03 17.01
C LYS A 592 -24.01 -7.12 18.53
N ALA A 593 -24.56 -6.13 19.23
CA ALA A 593 -24.67 -6.17 20.69
C ALA A 593 -25.57 -7.34 21.11
N GLY A 594 -25.19 -8.03 22.19
CA GLY A 594 -25.87 -9.23 22.71
C GLY A 594 -25.32 -9.61 24.08
N GLY A 595 -25.54 -10.84 24.54
CA GLY A 595 -25.15 -11.26 25.90
C GLY A 595 -23.63 -11.24 26.16
N TRP A 596 -22.82 -11.24 25.11
CA TRP A 596 -21.36 -11.11 25.20
C TRP A 596 -20.91 -9.74 25.73
N VAL A 597 -21.74 -8.70 25.60
CA VAL A 597 -21.44 -7.37 26.12
C VAL A 597 -21.32 -7.41 27.64
N GLY A 598 -22.14 -8.19 28.33
CA GLY A 598 -22.05 -8.34 29.79
C GLY A 598 -20.92 -9.26 30.26
N LYS A 599 -20.63 -10.34 29.50
CA LYS A 599 -19.71 -11.42 29.95
C LYS A 599 -18.30 -11.30 29.38
N GLY A 600 -18.19 -10.79 28.17
CA GLY A 600 -16.96 -10.75 27.39
C GLY A 600 -16.28 -9.40 27.40
N LEU A 601 -17.03 -8.33 27.14
CA LEU A 601 -16.49 -6.97 27.03
C LEU A 601 -15.67 -6.54 28.27
N PRO A 602 -16.10 -6.80 29.52
CA PRO A 602 -15.31 -6.45 30.71
C PRO A 602 -13.95 -7.14 30.80
N THR A 603 -13.75 -8.23 30.05
CA THR A 603 -12.48 -8.98 30.04
C THR A 603 -11.53 -8.56 28.92
N MET A 604 -11.99 -7.74 27.96
CA MET A 604 -11.21 -7.22 26.83
C MET A 604 -10.54 -5.90 27.22
N THR A 605 -9.49 -5.97 28.04
CA THR A 605 -8.87 -4.79 28.66
C THR A 605 -8.19 -3.81 27.69
N SER A 606 -7.95 -4.20 26.44
CA SER A 606 -7.27 -3.38 25.43
C SER A 606 -8.18 -2.85 24.32
N LEU A 607 -9.47 -3.22 24.33
CA LEU A 607 -10.44 -2.87 23.29
C LEU A 607 -10.94 -1.44 23.52
#